data_AF-A0A1Z8KQQ0-F1
#
_entry.id   AF-A0A1Z8KQQ0-F1
#
_cell.length_a   1.000
_cell.length_b   1.000
_cell.length_c   1.000
_cell.angle_alpha   90.00
_cell.angle_beta   90.00
_cell.angle_gamma   90.00
#
_symmetry.space_group_name_H-M   'P 1'
#
loop_
_entity.id
_entity.type
_entity.pdbx_description
1 polymer ?
#
loop_
_entity_poly.entity_id
_entity_poly.type
_entity_poly.pdbx_seq_one_letter_code
_entity_poly.pdbx_strand_id
1 'polypeptide(L)'
;MNFIKSFIDSYLPPNYSSHGQHIDGLIYWVHYLMFVLFVGWGIYFIYTLFKFKESKNPKANYEGVTSHYSSYVEVGIILFEAFLLIALALPKWQDLKINIEKPKNQPIEASIFDLRNSFLDIPGVNQDDITTFFPADEINKDKQVIHIIAQTFNYNVHYPGPDGRFGPRHLHLVNDGEGEYIGLDWNHPDSKDDIVLQDELILEVDKPVLIYLTSKDVIHSLFLPEFRVKQDAIPGQKVAIFFTPEKTTKDFFEELNSNEKFVLWDWIADPENYDYDFLDFNNDGTAENFSGQRGEMFVDKYGRDTFQLGCAQLCGSGHSAMAKGDMFIVSTEDYQKWYFGQMWAKNSIIVEDDEWGDDDW
;
A
#
# COMPACT_ATOMS: atom_id res chain seq x y z
N MET A 1 11.59 -20.82 -20.11
CA MET A 1 10.89 -19.97 -19.11
C MET A 1 11.39 -20.20 -17.69
N ASN A 2 11.53 -21.45 -17.21
CA ASN A 2 11.86 -21.73 -15.80
C ASN A 2 13.15 -21.06 -15.28
N PHE A 3 14.21 -20.95 -16.09
CA PHE A 3 15.42 -20.22 -15.72
C PHE A 3 15.15 -18.74 -15.45
N ILE A 4 14.47 -18.05 -16.38
CA ILE A 4 14.15 -16.61 -16.24
C ILE A 4 13.21 -16.38 -15.05
N LYS A 5 12.21 -17.24 -14.86
CA LYS A 5 11.33 -17.18 -13.70
C LYS A 5 12.13 -17.29 -12.40
N SER A 6 12.93 -18.34 -12.25
CA SER A 6 13.75 -18.55 -11.04
C SER A 6 14.77 -17.44 -10.82
N PHE A 7 15.35 -16.88 -11.89
CA PHE A 7 16.26 -15.76 -11.80
C PHE A 7 15.52 -14.52 -11.29
N ILE A 8 14.37 -14.16 -11.88
CA ILE A 8 13.59 -13.00 -11.45
C ILE A 8 13.07 -13.17 -10.02
N ASP A 9 12.59 -14.36 -9.66
CA ASP A 9 12.10 -14.69 -8.32
C ASP A 9 13.19 -14.51 -7.24
N SER A 10 14.47 -14.65 -7.59
CA SER A 10 15.58 -14.38 -6.67
C SER A 10 15.81 -12.89 -6.36
N TYR A 11 15.24 -11.98 -7.15
CA TYR A 11 15.33 -10.53 -6.97
C TYR A 11 14.00 -9.87 -6.57
N LEU A 12 12.88 -10.55 -6.75
CA LEU A 12 11.58 -10.05 -6.33
C LEU A 12 11.28 -10.47 -4.89
N PRO A 13 10.66 -9.59 -4.08
CA PRO A 13 10.04 -10.02 -2.84
C PRO A 13 9.00 -11.12 -3.13
N PRO A 14 8.77 -12.07 -2.21
CA PRO A 14 7.69 -13.05 -2.37
C PRO A 14 6.34 -12.35 -2.54
N ASN A 15 5.41 -12.99 -3.25
CA ASN A 15 4.06 -12.47 -3.43
C ASN A 15 3.09 -13.08 -2.42
N TYR A 16 2.37 -12.24 -1.68
CA TYR A 16 1.34 -12.62 -0.72
C TYR A 16 -0.01 -11.94 -0.99
N SER A 17 -0.21 -11.44 -2.20
CA SER A 17 -1.48 -10.91 -2.66
C SER A 17 -2.07 -11.77 -3.77
N SER A 18 -3.40 -11.86 -3.80
CA SER A 18 -4.14 -12.59 -4.84
C SER A 18 -3.86 -12.08 -6.25
N HIS A 19 -3.73 -10.77 -6.44
CA HIS A 19 -3.44 -10.19 -7.76
C HIS A 19 -1.96 -10.22 -8.15
N GLY A 20 -1.05 -10.35 -7.20
CA GLY A 20 0.39 -10.24 -7.46
C GLY A 20 0.92 -11.30 -8.42
N GLN A 21 0.29 -12.48 -8.50
CA GLN A 21 0.66 -13.53 -9.46
C GLN A 21 0.50 -13.06 -10.92
N HIS A 22 -0.52 -12.25 -11.21
CA HIS A 22 -0.73 -11.69 -12.54
C HIS A 22 0.35 -10.65 -12.90
N ILE A 23 0.75 -9.83 -11.93
CA ILE A 23 1.83 -8.85 -12.08
C ILE A 23 3.16 -9.57 -12.32
N ASP A 24 3.50 -10.54 -11.48
CA ASP A 24 4.74 -11.31 -11.60
C ASP A 24 4.77 -12.06 -12.93
N GLY A 25 3.65 -12.64 -13.36
CA GLY A 25 3.48 -13.25 -14.69
C GLY A 25 3.79 -12.29 -15.84
N LEU A 26 3.33 -11.05 -15.77
CA LEU A 26 3.62 -10.00 -16.76
C LEU A 26 5.11 -9.63 -16.73
N ILE A 27 5.69 -9.47 -15.54
CA ILE A 27 7.11 -9.19 -15.35
C ILE A 27 7.96 -10.28 -16.01
N TYR A 28 7.66 -11.55 -15.78
CA TYR A 28 8.40 -12.66 -16.41
C TYR A 28 8.34 -12.61 -17.93
N TRP A 29 7.17 -12.32 -18.50
CA TRP A 29 6.97 -12.23 -19.94
C TRP A 29 7.76 -11.08 -20.57
N VAL A 30 7.70 -9.90 -19.96
CA VAL A 30 8.44 -8.72 -20.42
C VAL A 30 9.94 -9.00 -20.38
N HIS A 31 10.45 -9.58 -19.30
CA HIS A 31 11.87 -9.91 -19.17
C HIS A 31 12.31 -11.01 -20.13
N TYR A 32 11.46 -12.00 -20.43
CA TYR A 32 11.74 -12.99 -21.47
C TYR A 32 11.92 -12.32 -22.83
N LEU A 33 11.00 -11.40 -23.21
CA LEU A 33 11.09 -10.67 -24.47
C LEU A 33 12.34 -9.77 -24.52
N MET A 34 12.63 -9.04 -23.43
CA MET A 34 13.84 -8.23 -23.31
C MET A 34 15.11 -9.07 -23.43
N PHE A 35 15.14 -10.27 -22.82
CA PHE A 35 16.28 -11.18 -22.92
C PHE A 35 16.49 -11.67 -24.36
N VAL A 36 15.43 -12.05 -25.07
CA VAL A 36 15.51 -12.45 -26.49
C VAL A 36 16.03 -11.30 -27.35
N LEU A 37 15.53 -10.08 -27.16
CA LEU A 37 16.00 -8.90 -27.87
C LEU A 37 17.46 -8.60 -27.53
N PHE A 38 17.85 -8.65 -26.25
CA PHE A 38 19.22 -8.42 -25.81
C PHE A 38 20.20 -9.42 -26.43
N VAL A 39 19.87 -10.71 -26.45
CA VAL A 39 20.71 -11.75 -27.09
C VAL A 39 20.75 -11.56 -28.61
N GLY A 40 19.60 -11.30 -29.25
CA GLY A 40 19.50 -11.10 -30.69
C GLY A 40 20.33 -9.92 -31.16
N TRP A 41 20.13 -8.74 -30.55
CA TRP A 41 20.90 -7.54 -30.83
C TRP A 41 22.36 -7.71 -30.43
N GLY A 42 22.66 -8.36 -29.31
CA GLY A 42 24.02 -8.67 -28.88
C GLY A 42 24.78 -9.51 -29.92
N ILE A 43 24.17 -10.59 -30.42
CA ILE A 43 24.76 -11.42 -31.49
C ILE A 43 24.94 -10.60 -32.76
N TYR A 44 23.95 -9.79 -33.15
CA TYR A 44 24.04 -8.95 -34.33
C TYR A 44 25.20 -7.94 -34.22
N PHE A 45 25.33 -7.24 -33.09
CA PHE A 45 26.43 -6.30 -32.85
C PHE A 45 27.79 -6.99 -32.80
N ILE A 46 27.88 -8.16 -32.18
CA ILE A 46 29.11 -8.96 -32.19
C ILE A 46 29.45 -9.38 -33.64
N TYR A 47 28.46 -9.83 -34.40
CA TYR A 47 28.64 -10.18 -35.81
C TYR A 47 29.12 -9.00 -36.64
N THR A 48 28.52 -7.81 -36.48
CA THR A 48 28.93 -6.62 -37.24
C THR A 48 30.36 -6.22 -36.90
N LEU A 49 30.79 -6.31 -35.64
CA LEU A 49 32.18 -6.07 -35.24
C LEU A 49 33.14 -7.04 -35.95
N PHE A 50 32.84 -8.34 -35.99
CA PHE A 50 33.72 -9.32 -36.65
C PHE A 50 33.68 -9.27 -38.19
N LYS A 51 32.50 -9.00 -38.75
CA LYS A 51 32.27 -8.96 -40.19
C LYS A 51 32.84 -7.70 -40.81
N PHE A 52 32.64 -6.56 -40.17
CA PHE A 52 32.98 -5.22 -40.66
C PHE A 52 34.22 -4.61 -40.01
N LYS A 53 35.02 -5.37 -39.25
CA LYS A 53 36.31 -4.88 -38.74
C LYS A 53 37.21 -4.36 -39.86
N GLU A 54 37.98 -3.32 -39.53
CA GLU A 54 38.90 -2.62 -40.44
C GLU A 54 39.86 -3.58 -41.15
N SER A 55 40.39 -4.60 -40.43
CA SER A 55 41.34 -5.54 -41.01
C SER A 55 40.77 -6.37 -42.18
N LYS A 56 39.43 -6.51 -42.28
CA LYS A 56 38.74 -7.20 -43.38
C LYS A 56 38.07 -6.21 -44.35
N ASN A 57 37.80 -4.98 -43.91
CA ASN A 57 37.09 -3.95 -44.66
C ASN A 57 37.80 -2.59 -44.46
N PRO A 58 38.97 -2.36 -45.08
CA PRO A 58 39.82 -1.19 -44.80
C PRO A 58 39.27 0.13 -45.36
N LYS A 59 38.24 0.09 -46.20
CA LYS A 59 37.54 1.28 -46.71
C LYS A 59 36.04 1.13 -46.42
N ALA A 60 35.47 2.09 -45.70
CA ALA A 60 34.04 2.13 -45.44
C ALA A 60 33.26 2.47 -46.73
N ASN A 61 32.07 1.90 -46.87
CA ASN A 61 31.12 2.27 -47.92
C ASN A 61 30.22 3.40 -47.39
N TYR A 62 30.23 4.55 -48.06
CA TYR A 62 29.47 5.74 -47.68
C TYR A 62 28.18 5.93 -48.48
N GLU A 63 27.98 5.17 -49.57
CA GLU A 63 26.77 5.23 -50.38
C GLU A 63 25.64 4.36 -49.81
N GLY A 64 25.97 3.40 -48.94
CA GLY A 64 24.99 2.57 -48.25
C GLY A 64 24.28 1.55 -49.15
N VAL A 65 23.07 1.14 -48.76
CA VAL A 65 22.23 0.21 -49.53
C VAL A 65 21.40 1.01 -50.53
N THR A 66 21.66 0.83 -51.83
CA THR A 66 20.96 1.56 -52.91
C THR A 66 19.68 0.87 -53.39
N SER A 67 19.38 -0.32 -52.86
CA SER A 67 18.15 -1.05 -53.20
C SER A 67 17.00 -0.71 -52.24
N HIS A 68 15.77 -0.94 -52.68
CA HIS A 68 14.56 -0.81 -51.84
C HIS A 68 14.48 -1.82 -50.68
N TYR A 69 15.50 -2.66 -50.49
CA TYR A 69 15.53 -3.65 -49.41
C TYR A 69 15.43 -2.99 -48.03
N SER A 70 16.11 -1.86 -47.80
CA SER A 70 16.00 -1.11 -46.54
C SER A 70 14.55 -0.74 -46.23
N SER A 71 13.85 -0.18 -47.21
CA SER A 71 12.45 0.23 -47.06
C SER A 71 11.52 -0.94 -46.77
N TYR A 72 11.74 -2.11 -47.38
CA TYR A 72 10.94 -3.31 -47.07
C TYR A 72 11.20 -3.82 -45.65
N VAL A 73 12.44 -3.80 -45.18
CA VAL A 73 12.78 -4.18 -43.81
C VAL A 73 12.16 -3.20 -42.81
N GLU A 74 12.23 -1.89 -43.08
CA GLU A 74 11.61 -0.85 -42.25
C GLU A 74 10.10 -1.05 -42.11
N VAL A 75 9.39 -1.25 -43.24
CA VAL A 75 7.94 -1.55 -43.22
C VAL A 75 7.67 -2.85 -42.47
N GLY A 76 8.51 -3.88 -42.65
CA GLY A 76 8.40 -5.14 -41.94
C GLY A 76 8.53 -4.98 -40.42
N ILE A 77 9.49 -4.16 -39.95
CA ILE A 77 9.68 -3.83 -38.53
C ILE A 77 8.46 -3.10 -38.00
N ILE A 78 7.96 -2.08 -38.70
CA ILE A 78 6.76 -1.32 -38.29
C ILE A 78 5.55 -2.27 -38.12
N LEU A 79 5.32 -3.17 -39.08
CA LEU A 79 4.22 -4.13 -38.99
C LEU A 79 4.41 -5.12 -37.84
N PHE A 80 5.65 -5.56 -37.60
CA PHE A 80 5.97 -6.45 -36.48
C PHE A 80 5.78 -5.76 -35.13
N GLU A 81 6.23 -4.52 -34.98
CA GLU A 81 6.02 -3.72 -33.76
C GLU A 81 4.54 -3.44 -33.51
N ALA A 82 3.78 -3.10 -34.56
CA ALA A 82 2.33 -2.94 -34.46
C ALA A 82 1.66 -4.24 -34.00
N PHE A 83 2.10 -5.39 -34.51
CA PHE A 83 1.63 -6.70 -34.04
C PHE A 83 2.00 -6.95 -32.56
N LEU A 84 3.24 -6.69 -32.14
CA LEU A 84 3.64 -6.85 -30.73
C LEU A 84 2.78 -5.98 -29.80
N LEU A 85 2.50 -4.74 -30.18
CA LEU A 85 1.67 -3.84 -29.38
C LEU A 85 0.20 -4.30 -29.33
N ILE A 86 -0.41 -4.56 -30.49
CA ILE A 86 -1.85 -4.82 -30.57
C ILE A 86 -2.20 -6.26 -30.15
N ALA A 87 -1.40 -7.25 -30.54
CA ALA A 87 -1.71 -8.65 -30.30
C ALA A 87 -1.13 -9.19 -28.99
N LEU A 88 -0.08 -8.56 -28.42
CA LEU A 88 0.54 -9.03 -27.18
C LEU A 88 0.44 -8.01 -26.04
N ALA A 89 0.90 -6.77 -26.24
CA ALA A 89 0.99 -5.80 -25.15
C ALA A 89 -0.40 -5.34 -24.67
N LEU A 90 -1.29 -4.96 -25.58
CA LEU A 90 -2.64 -4.48 -25.23
C LEU A 90 -3.47 -5.55 -24.50
N PRO A 91 -3.58 -6.81 -24.97
CA PRO A 91 -4.33 -7.83 -24.25
C PRO A 91 -3.76 -8.12 -22.87
N LYS A 92 -2.43 -8.23 -22.74
CA LYS A 92 -1.78 -8.51 -21.44
C LYS A 92 -1.93 -7.37 -20.45
N TRP A 93 -1.90 -6.13 -20.91
CA TRP A 93 -2.16 -4.96 -20.07
C TRP A 93 -3.63 -4.87 -19.65
N GLN A 94 -4.56 -5.18 -20.55
CA GLN A 94 -5.99 -5.26 -20.25
C GLN A 94 -6.29 -6.33 -19.22
N ASP A 95 -5.70 -7.53 -19.35
CA ASP A 95 -5.84 -8.60 -18.35
C ASP A 95 -5.47 -8.10 -16.95
N LEU A 96 -4.38 -7.33 -16.83
CA LEU A 96 -3.97 -6.79 -15.54
C LEU A 96 -4.96 -5.73 -15.01
N LYS A 97 -5.50 -4.87 -15.87
CA LYS A 97 -6.42 -3.80 -15.44
C LYS A 97 -7.84 -4.27 -15.14
N ILE A 98 -8.27 -5.38 -15.76
CA ILE A 98 -9.64 -5.90 -15.70
C ILE A 98 -9.75 -7.08 -14.71
N ASN A 99 -8.72 -7.92 -14.58
CA ASN A 99 -8.77 -9.14 -13.76
C ASN A 99 -8.25 -8.97 -12.33
N ILE A 100 -7.77 -7.78 -11.95
CA ILE A 100 -7.74 -7.42 -10.53
C ILE A 100 -9.21 -7.27 -10.16
N GLU A 101 -9.77 -8.22 -9.41
CA GLU A 101 -11.14 -8.09 -8.90
C GLU A 101 -11.25 -6.73 -8.24
N LYS A 102 -11.98 -5.80 -8.85
CA LYS A 102 -12.38 -4.56 -8.19
C LYS A 102 -13.71 -4.87 -7.51
N PRO A 103 -13.98 -4.33 -6.31
CA PRO A 103 -15.26 -4.60 -5.67
C PRO A 103 -16.39 -4.21 -6.62
N LYS A 104 -17.29 -5.17 -6.91
CA LYS A 104 -18.41 -4.98 -7.84
C LYS A 104 -19.36 -3.87 -7.39
N ASN A 105 -19.33 -3.55 -6.10
CA ASN A 105 -20.04 -2.46 -5.44
C ASN A 105 -19.07 -1.48 -4.77
N GLN A 106 -17.98 -1.08 -5.44
CA GLN A 106 -17.51 0.27 -5.17
C GLN A 106 -18.61 1.20 -5.72
N PRO A 107 -19.04 2.26 -4.99
CA PRO A 107 -19.58 3.40 -5.71
C PRO A 107 -18.54 3.69 -6.78
N ILE A 108 -18.93 3.51 -8.05
CA ILE A 108 -18.11 3.86 -9.22
C ILE A 108 -17.48 5.18 -8.85
N GLU A 109 -16.15 5.23 -8.91
CA GLU A 109 -15.29 6.39 -8.69
C GLU A 109 -16.16 7.64 -8.62
N ALA A 110 -16.14 8.38 -7.50
CA ALA A 110 -16.35 9.80 -7.60
C ALA A 110 -15.37 10.23 -8.69
N SER A 111 -15.88 10.30 -9.92
CA SER A 111 -15.06 10.31 -11.10
C SER A 111 -14.27 11.60 -10.99
N ILE A 112 -13.19 11.76 -11.72
CA ILE A 112 -12.50 13.07 -11.79
C ILE A 112 -13.52 14.21 -12.10
N PHE A 113 -14.70 13.87 -12.64
CA PHE A 113 -15.87 14.73 -12.78
C PHE A 113 -16.70 14.99 -11.49
N ASP A 114 -16.91 14.00 -10.61
CA ASP A 114 -17.62 14.20 -9.34
C ASP A 114 -16.79 14.97 -8.32
N LEU A 115 -15.47 14.81 -8.29
CA LEU A 115 -14.58 15.63 -7.46
C LEU A 115 -14.48 17.09 -7.94
N ARG A 116 -14.72 17.32 -9.25
CA ARG A 116 -14.80 18.67 -9.81
C ARG A 116 -16.15 19.33 -9.58
N ASN A 117 -17.21 18.53 -9.40
CA ASN A 117 -18.57 19.00 -9.13
C ASN A 117 -18.93 19.00 -7.63
N SER A 118 -18.16 18.32 -6.76
CA SER A 118 -18.22 18.43 -5.30
C SER A 118 -17.60 19.73 -4.77
N PHE A 119 -17.26 20.67 -5.66
CA PHE A 119 -17.00 22.08 -5.35
C PHE A 119 -18.28 22.92 -5.29
N LEU A 120 -19.47 22.35 -5.56
CA LEU A 120 -20.76 23.05 -5.56
C LEU A 120 -21.80 22.25 -4.76
N ASP A 121 -21.92 22.60 -3.47
CA ASP A 121 -23.04 22.37 -2.57
C ASP A 121 -23.79 21.03 -2.71
N ILE A 122 -23.28 19.99 -2.04
CA ILE A 122 -24.11 18.82 -1.71
C ILE A 122 -25.04 19.23 -0.55
N PRO A 123 -26.36 19.23 -0.71
CA PRO A 123 -27.27 19.61 0.38
C PRO A 123 -27.10 18.69 1.59
N GLY A 124 -26.66 19.25 2.72
CA GLY A 124 -26.47 18.52 3.97
C GLY A 124 -25.04 18.06 4.27
N VAL A 125 -24.06 18.36 3.41
CA VAL A 125 -22.63 18.11 3.67
C VAL A 125 -21.94 19.46 3.80
N ASN A 126 -21.30 19.73 4.94
CA ASN A 126 -20.52 20.95 5.11
C ASN A 126 -19.18 20.81 4.36
N GLN A 127 -18.80 21.84 3.61
CA GLN A 127 -17.64 21.81 2.71
C GLN A 127 -16.30 21.74 3.47
N ASP A 128 -16.33 22.07 4.77
CA ASP A 128 -15.20 21.94 5.70
C ASP A 128 -15.00 20.49 6.21
N ASP A 129 -15.88 19.57 5.81
CA ASP A 129 -15.90 18.19 6.29
C ASP A 129 -15.25 17.26 5.26
N ILE A 130 -14.27 16.48 5.71
CA ILE A 130 -13.70 15.38 4.92
C ILE A 130 -14.62 14.16 5.08
N THR A 131 -15.87 14.24 4.63
CA THR A 131 -16.84 13.17 4.94
C THR A 131 -16.55 11.85 4.23
N THR A 132 -16.65 10.82 5.06
CA THR A 132 -16.79 9.39 4.87
C THR A 132 -17.85 9.02 3.85
N PHE A 133 -17.58 8.06 2.97
CA PHE A 133 -18.64 7.41 2.20
C PHE A 133 -18.58 5.89 2.42
N PHE A 134 -19.28 5.43 3.46
CA PHE A 134 -19.86 4.10 3.50
C PHE A 134 -21.36 4.22 3.58
N PRO A 135 -22.13 3.35 2.92
CA PRO A 135 -23.55 3.27 3.16
C PRO A 135 -23.78 2.99 4.66
N ALA A 136 -24.71 3.73 5.25
CA ALA A 136 -25.17 3.63 6.63
C ALA A 136 -25.38 2.18 7.16
N ASP A 137 -25.62 1.23 6.26
CA ASP A 137 -26.05 -0.13 6.59
C ASP A 137 -25.06 -1.20 6.10
N GLU A 138 -23.91 -0.81 5.51
CA GLU A 138 -22.90 -1.76 5.02
C GLU A 138 -21.98 -2.17 6.17
N ILE A 139 -22.41 -3.18 6.95
CA ILE A 139 -21.47 -3.88 7.84
C ILE A 139 -20.40 -4.51 6.94
N ASN A 140 -19.14 -4.23 7.27
CA ASN A 140 -17.92 -4.67 6.57
C ASN A 140 -17.68 -6.20 6.68
N LYS A 141 -18.68 -7.01 6.30
CA LYS A 141 -18.63 -8.47 6.44
C LYS A 141 -17.73 -9.10 5.38
N ASP A 142 -17.82 -8.60 4.15
CA ASP A 142 -17.18 -9.24 2.99
C ASP A 142 -15.82 -8.63 2.62
N LYS A 143 -15.45 -7.51 3.26
CA LYS A 143 -14.19 -6.80 3.04
C LYS A 143 -13.80 -6.03 4.29
N GLN A 144 -12.52 -5.71 4.44
CA GLN A 144 -12.00 -4.81 5.45
C GLN A 144 -11.77 -3.46 4.80
N VAL A 145 -12.45 -2.41 5.29
CA VAL A 145 -12.28 -1.06 4.75
C VAL A 145 -11.55 -0.19 5.74
N ILE A 146 -10.55 0.55 5.24
CA ILE A 146 -9.62 1.33 6.03
C ILE A 146 -9.38 2.66 5.33
N HIS A 147 -9.24 3.73 6.11
CA HIS A 147 -8.75 5.01 5.61
C HIS A 147 -7.27 5.16 5.97
N ILE A 148 -6.42 5.48 5.00
CA ILE A 148 -5.02 5.83 5.25
C ILE A 148 -4.77 7.27 4.82
N ILE A 149 -4.23 8.05 5.75
CA ILE A 149 -3.90 9.45 5.58
C ILE A 149 -2.40 9.60 5.76
N ALA A 150 -1.71 9.79 4.63
CA ALA A 150 -0.28 10.07 4.66
C ALA A 150 -0.03 11.49 5.20
N GLN A 151 1.01 11.62 6.02
CA GLN A 151 1.54 12.89 6.50
C GLN A 151 3.06 12.83 6.54
N THR A 152 3.71 13.98 6.60
CA THR A 152 5.14 14.10 6.84
C THR A 152 5.43 13.78 8.33
N PHE A 153 5.99 12.64 8.72
CA PHE A 153 6.48 11.50 7.94
C PHE A 153 5.91 10.17 8.50
N ASN A 154 4.58 10.04 8.52
CA ASN A 154 3.85 8.92 9.08
C ASN A 154 2.60 8.56 8.25
N TYR A 155 2.11 7.35 8.40
CA TYR A 155 0.82 6.92 7.89
C TYR A 155 -0.19 6.84 9.03
N ASN A 156 -1.25 7.65 9.00
CA ASN A 156 -2.35 7.51 9.95
C ASN A 156 -3.39 6.56 9.38
N VAL A 157 -3.67 5.48 10.09
CA VAL A 157 -4.55 4.39 9.69
C VAL A 157 -5.80 4.43 10.55
N HIS A 158 -6.93 4.73 9.93
CA HIS A 158 -8.22 4.90 10.57
C HIS A 158 -9.10 3.71 10.21
N TYR A 159 -9.61 3.02 11.23
CA TYR A 159 -10.54 1.90 11.14
C TYR A 159 -11.91 2.35 11.69
N PRO A 160 -13.00 1.87 11.08
CA PRO A 160 -14.34 2.10 11.62
C PRO A 160 -14.51 1.27 12.89
N GLY A 161 -15.38 1.72 13.79
CA GLY A 161 -15.85 0.91 14.91
C GLY A 161 -16.84 -0.20 14.53
N PRO A 162 -17.38 -0.97 15.50
CA PRO A 162 -18.32 -2.06 15.24
C PRO A 162 -19.60 -1.63 14.52
N ASP A 163 -19.94 -0.34 14.57
CA ASP A 163 -21.04 0.24 13.81
C ASP A 163 -20.79 0.25 12.28
N GLY A 164 -19.53 0.04 11.86
CA GLY A 164 -19.07 0.02 10.48
C GLY A 164 -18.99 1.39 9.81
N ARG A 165 -19.16 2.47 10.57
CA ARG A 165 -19.11 3.86 10.09
C ARG A 165 -17.78 4.47 10.48
N PHE A 166 -17.41 5.53 9.77
CA PHE A 166 -16.27 6.35 10.19
C PHE A 166 -16.79 7.72 10.55
N GLY A 167 -16.34 8.20 11.69
CA GLY A 167 -16.56 9.53 12.17
C GLY A 167 -16.16 10.62 11.16
N PRO A 168 -16.87 11.76 11.15
CA PRO A 168 -16.50 12.89 10.33
C PRO A 168 -15.16 13.47 10.79
N ARG A 169 -14.42 14.04 9.84
CA ARG A 169 -13.14 14.69 10.09
C ARG A 169 -13.17 16.11 9.56
N HIS A 170 -12.55 17.03 10.28
CA HIS A 170 -12.48 18.44 9.90
C HIS A 170 -11.05 18.96 10.03
N LEU A 171 -10.64 19.77 9.06
CA LEU A 171 -9.28 20.33 9.04
C LEU A 171 -8.94 21.15 10.29
N HIS A 172 -9.93 21.85 10.85
CA HIS A 172 -9.73 22.71 12.02
C HIS A 172 -9.56 21.93 13.33
N LEU A 173 -9.86 20.63 13.34
CA LEU A 173 -9.64 19.75 14.48
C LEU A 173 -8.25 19.10 14.45
N VAL A 174 -7.51 19.22 13.34
CA VAL A 174 -6.15 18.68 13.25
C VAL A 174 -5.24 19.44 14.23
N ASN A 175 -4.68 18.71 15.19
CA ASN A 175 -3.73 19.23 16.17
C ASN A 175 -2.62 18.20 16.44
N ASP A 176 -1.56 18.25 15.62
CA ASP A 176 -0.42 17.34 15.71
C ASP A 176 0.30 17.41 17.06
N GLY A 177 0.21 18.55 17.76
CA GLY A 177 0.82 18.74 19.09
C GLY A 177 0.09 18.00 20.21
N GLU A 178 -1.18 17.63 19.99
CA GLU A 178 -2.02 16.85 20.91
C GLU A 178 -2.34 15.46 20.34
N GLY A 179 -1.64 15.06 19.26
CA GLY A 179 -1.82 13.75 18.62
C GLY A 179 -3.05 13.59 17.73
N GLU A 180 -3.81 14.65 17.50
CA GLU A 180 -4.97 14.61 16.60
C GLU A 180 -4.55 14.86 15.16
N TYR A 181 -3.99 13.84 14.51
CA TYR A 181 -3.38 13.97 13.19
C TYR A 181 -4.37 14.05 12.03
N ILE A 182 -5.58 13.51 12.19
CA ILE A 182 -6.55 13.35 11.11
C ILE A 182 -7.77 14.26 11.26
N GLY A 183 -7.90 14.95 12.40
CA GLY A 183 -8.97 15.90 12.70
C GLY A 183 -10.30 15.21 12.93
N LEU A 184 -10.32 14.05 13.57
CA LEU A 184 -11.53 13.30 13.87
C LEU A 184 -12.41 14.04 14.90
N ASP A 185 -13.71 14.20 14.60
CA ASP A 185 -14.64 14.81 15.56
C ASP A 185 -15.10 13.78 16.58
N TRP A 186 -14.39 13.69 17.71
CA TRP A 186 -14.73 12.79 18.81
C TRP A 186 -16.08 13.08 19.48
N ASN A 187 -16.69 14.26 19.26
CA ASN A 187 -18.03 14.55 19.77
C ASN A 187 -19.12 13.87 18.93
N HIS A 188 -18.81 13.49 17.69
CA HIS A 188 -19.76 12.82 16.81
C HIS A 188 -19.99 11.36 17.26
N PRO A 189 -21.24 10.86 17.28
CA PRO A 189 -21.55 9.49 17.69
C PRO A 189 -20.74 8.42 16.95
N ASP A 190 -20.66 8.52 15.62
CA ASP A 190 -19.94 7.59 14.73
C ASP A 190 -18.40 7.63 14.88
N SER A 191 -17.84 8.57 15.66
CA SER A 191 -16.39 8.62 15.92
C SER A 191 -16.01 7.89 17.22
N LYS A 192 -16.98 7.60 18.09
CA LYS A 192 -16.69 7.15 19.46
C LYS A 192 -16.05 5.78 19.51
N ASP A 193 -16.34 4.95 18.53
CA ASP A 193 -15.83 3.59 18.37
C ASP A 193 -14.74 3.45 17.30
N ASP A 194 -14.36 4.55 16.66
CA ASP A 194 -13.26 4.55 15.69
C ASP A 194 -11.90 4.31 16.37
N ILE A 195 -11.03 3.64 15.62
CA ILE A 195 -9.65 3.33 15.99
C ILE A 195 -8.72 4.05 15.01
N VAL A 196 -7.76 4.81 15.54
CA VAL A 196 -6.73 5.49 14.74
C VAL A 196 -5.37 5.03 15.22
N LEU A 197 -4.58 4.46 14.30
CA LEU A 197 -3.21 4.04 14.55
C LEU A 197 -2.26 4.89 13.72
N GLN A 198 -1.03 5.05 14.21
CA GLN A 198 0.03 5.67 13.46
C GLN A 198 1.07 4.61 13.10
N ASP A 199 1.43 4.55 11.82
CA ASP A 199 2.45 3.66 11.27
C ASP A 199 2.19 2.16 11.50
N GLU A 200 0.95 1.78 11.79
CA GLU A 200 0.56 0.39 12.01
C GLU A 200 -0.69 0.03 11.20
N LEU A 201 -0.57 -0.98 10.34
CA LEU A 201 -1.66 -1.51 9.53
C LEU A 201 -1.92 -2.98 9.86
N ILE A 202 -3.06 -3.28 10.46
CA ILE A 202 -3.47 -4.64 10.83
C ILE A 202 -4.58 -5.09 9.86
N LEU A 203 -4.30 -6.17 9.15
CA LEU A 203 -5.18 -6.76 8.15
C LEU A 203 -5.55 -8.19 8.51
N GLU A 204 -6.72 -8.63 8.05
CA GLU A 204 -7.18 -10.01 8.18
C GLU A 204 -6.78 -10.83 6.94
N VAL A 205 -6.19 -12.01 7.14
CA VAL A 205 -5.85 -12.93 6.04
C VAL A 205 -7.10 -13.43 5.29
N ASP A 206 -6.97 -13.66 3.99
CA ASP A 206 -8.02 -14.12 3.07
C ASP A 206 -9.27 -13.23 2.97
N LYS A 207 -9.24 -12.05 3.60
CA LYS A 207 -10.31 -11.07 3.54
C LYS A 207 -9.96 -9.96 2.55
N PRO A 208 -10.84 -9.63 1.59
CA PRO A 208 -10.62 -8.50 0.69
C PRO A 208 -10.41 -7.19 1.44
N VAL A 209 -9.36 -6.44 1.11
CA VAL A 209 -9.03 -5.16 1.74
C VAL A 209 -9.29 -4.02 0.75
N LEU A 210 -9.99 -3.00 1.21
CA LEU A 210 -10.20 -1.74 0.51
C LEU A 210 -9.58 -0.61 1.34
N ILE A 211 -8.55 0.04 0.82
CA ILE A 211 -7.95 1.21 1.46
C ILE A 211 -8.33 2.44 0.67
N TYR A 212 -8.91 3.44 1.33
CA TYR A 212 -8.97 4.80 0.79
C TYR A 212 -7.75 5.58 1.25
N LEU A 213 -6.91 5.93 0.29
CA LEU A 213 -5.67 6.65 0.51
C LEU A 213 -5.84 8.13 0.15
N THR A 214 -5.39 9.01 1.03
CA THR A 214 -5.26 10.45 0.80
C THR A 214 -4.00 10.96 1.49
N SER A 215 -3.65 12.22 1.24
CA SER A 215 -2.61 12.92 1.98
C SER A 215 -3.16 14.16 2.69
N LYS A 216 -2.61 14.45 3.87
CA LYS A 216 -2.89 15.67 4.63
C LYS A 216 -2.10 16.88 4.11
N ASP A 217 -0.90 16.68 3.57
CA ASP A 217 0.06 17.75 3.32
C ASP A 217 0.64 17.77 1.89
N VAL A 218 1.60 16.91 1.57
CA VAL A 218 2.31 16.81 0.29
C VAL A 218 2.01 15.46 -0.37
N ILE A 219 2.50 15.24 -1.58
CA ILE A 219 2.30 13.93 -2.23
C ILE A 219 3.20 12.90 -1.55
N HIS A 220 2.59 11.78 -1.14
CA HIS A 220 3.28 10.56 -0.71
C HIS A 220 2.90 9.40 -1.62
N SER A 221 3.42 8.20 -1.39
CA SER A 221 3.01 7.01 -2.14
C SER A 221 3.12 5.79 -1.26
N LEU A 222 1.98 5.19 -0.90
CA LEU A 222 1.95 3.96 -0.12
C LEU A 222 2.46 2.81 -1.00
N PHE A 223 3.47 2.11 -0.52
CA PHE A 223 4.10 1.01 -1.23
C PHE A 223 4.23 -0.22 -0.34
N LEU A 224 3.61 -1.32 -0.79
CA LEU A 224 3.63 -2.64 -0.15
C LEU A 224 4.23 -3.64 -1.17
N PRO A 225 5.55 -3.88 -1.13
CA PRO A 225 6.25 -4.64 -2.17
C PRO A 225 5.74 -6.07 -2.32
N GLU A 226 5.58 -6.81 -1.20
CA GLU A 226 5.11 -8.19 -1.15
C GLU A 226 3.66 -8.37 -1.64
N PHE A 227 2.91 -7.27 -1.74
CA PHE A 227 1.53 -7.25 -2.21
C PHE A 227 1.40 -6.63 -3.60
N ARG A 228 2.52 -6.21 -4.22
CA ARG A 228 2.54 -5.51 -5.51
C ARG A 228 1.56 -4.33 -5.54
N VAL A 229 1.41 -3.65 -4.40
CA VAL A 229 0.54 -2.50 -4.23
C VAL A 229 1.42 -1.26 -4.17
N LYS A 230 1.15 -0.31 -5.06
CA LYS A 230 1.73 1.03 -5.01
C LYS A 230 0.67 2.03 -5.43
N GLN A 231 0.42 3.05 -4.62
CA GLN A 231 -0.52 4.11 -4.97
C GLN A 231 -0.11 5.43 -4.34
N ASP A 232 -0.16 6.49 -5.13
CA ASP A 232 0.12 7.84 -4.67
C ASP A 232 -1.01 8.36 -3.78
N ALA A 233 -0.62 8.94 -2.65
CA ALA A 233 -1.48 9.68 -1.74
C ALA A 233 -1.38 11.16 -2.09
N ILE A 234 -2.47 11.74 -2.58
CA ILE A 234 -2.47 13.08 -3.16
C ILE A 234 -3.37 13.99 -2.31
N PRO A 235 -2.89 15.16 -1.85
CA PRO A 235 -3.71 16.09 -1.09
C PRO A 235 -4.97 16.49 -1.87
N GLY A 236 -6.13 16.41 -1.19
CA GLY A 236 -7.43 16.72 -1.79
C GLY A 236 -7.99 15.66 -2.74
N GLN A 237 -7.33 14.50 -2.90
CA GLN A 237 -7.86 13.36 -3.66
C GLN A 237 -7.93 12.11 -2.80
N LYS A 238 -9.04 11.39 -2.93
CA LYS A 238 -9.21 10.05 -2.35
C LYS A 238 -8.98 9.03 -3.45
N VAL A 239 -8.03 8.14 -3.26
CA VAL A 239 -7.72 7.07 -4.22
C VAL A 239 -7.93 5.72 -3.55
N ALA A 240 -8.53 4.78 -4.26
CA ALA A 240 -8.81 3.44 -3.74
C ALA A 240 -7.69 2.48 -4.09
N ILE A 241 -7.27 1.67 -3.11
CA ILE A 241 -6.43 0.49 -3.28
C ILE A 241 -7.26 -0.72 -2.91
N PHE A 242 -7.13 -1.80 -3.69
CA PHE A 242 -7.79 -3.06 -3.40
C PHE A 242 -6.84 -4.23 -3.60
N PHE A 243 -6.81 -5.15 -2.63
CA PHE A 243 -6.10 -6.41 -2.71
C PHE A 243 -6.65 -7.40 -1.67
N THR A 244 -6.28 -8.67 -1.77
CA THR A 244 -6.56 -9.67 -0.72
C THR A 244 -5.23 -10.28 -0.26
N PRO A 245 -4.87 -10.17 1.03
CA PRO A 245 -3.70 -10.84 1.58
C PRO A 245 -3.96 -12.34 1.70
N GLU A 246 -3.06 -13.18 1.20
CA GLU A 246 -3.21 -14.65 1.17
C GLU A 246 -2.36 -15.36 2.24
N LYS A 247 -1.64 -14.59 3.06
CA LYS A 247 -0.70 -15.16 4.04
C LYS A 247 -0.56 -14.30 5.27
N THR A 248 -0.56 -14.93 6.45
CA THR A 248 -0.33 -14.24 7.71
C THR A 248 1.14 -13.82 7.87
N THR A 249 1.37 -12.76 8.64
CA THR A 249 2.72 -12.34 9.06
C THR A 249 3.43 -13.44 9.83
N LYS A 250 2.70 -14.24 10.61
CA LYS A 250 3.25 -15.42 11.28
C LYS A 250 3.82 -16.42 10.27
N ASP A 251 3.04 -16.82 9.27
CA ASP A 251 3.49 -17.80 8.26
C ASP A 251 4.67 -17.25 7.45
N PHE A 252 4.68 -15.95 7.17
CA PHE A 252 5.80 -15.27 6.53
C PHE A 252 7.09 -15.40 7.35
N PHE A 253 7.04 -15.12 8.65
CA PHE A 253 8.21 -15.19 9.52
C PHE A 253 8.69 -16.62 9.75
N GLU A 254 7.77 -17.57 9.95
CA GLU A 254 8.14 -18.99 10.14
C GLU A 254 8.80 -19.58 8.87
N GLU A 255 8.44 -19.10 7.68
CA GLU A 255 9.12 -19.47 6.43
C GLU A 255 10.52 -18.89 6.29
N LEU A 256 10.72 -17.65 6.76
CA LEU A 256 12.04 -17.02 6.75
C LEU A 256 12.96 -17.64 7.81
N ASN A 257 12.44 -17.85 9.03
CA ASN A 257 13.18 -18.31 10.20
C ASN A 257 12.43 -19.40 10.97
N SER A 258 12.43 -20.61 10.43
CA SER A 258 11.77 -21.81 11.01
C SER A 258 12.15 -22.19 12.46
N ASN A 259 13.18 -21.58 13.04
CA ASN A 259 13.65 -21.86 14.40
C ASN A 259 13.07 -20.91 15.45
N GLU A 260 12.36 -19.84 15.05
CA GLU A 260 11.79 -18.86 15.97
C GLU A 260 10.28 -18.75 15.80
N LYS A 261 9.58 -18.65 16.93
CA LYS A 261 8.12 -18.55 16.96
C LYS A 261 7.71 -17.08 17.01
N PHE A 262 6.93 -16.66 16.02
CA PHE A 262 6.29 -15.35 16.04
C PHE A 262 5.15 -15.32 17.09
N VAL A 263 5.14 -14.29 17.93
CA VAL A 263 4.13 -14.04 18.96
C VAL A 263 3.56 -12.65 18.72
N LEU A 264 2.35 -12.57 18.18
CA LEU A 264 1.73 -11.31 17.73
C LEU A 264 1.74 -10.20 18.79
N TRP A 265 1.42 -10.55 20.03
CA TRP A 265 1.22 -9.61 21.15
C TRP A 265 2.51 -9.01 21.71
N ASP A 266 3.67 -9.56 21.34
CA ASP A 266 4.96 -8.90 21.62
C ASP A 266 5.15 -7.64 20.75
N TRP A 267 4.32 -7.48 19.69
CA TRP A 267 4.56 -6.52 18.61
C TRP A 267 3.37 -5.64 18.27
N ILE A 268 2.16 -6.12 18.50
CA ILE A 268 0.94 -5.31 18.49
C ILE A 268 0.49 -5.21 19.93
N ALA A 269 0.03 -4.04 20.33
CA ALA A 269 -0.34 -3.78 21.70
C ALA A 269 -1.38 -4.81 22.21
N ASP A 270 -0.97 -5.51 23.27
CA ASP A 270 -1.67 -6.65 23.85
C ASP A 270 -2.92 -6.17 24.58
N PRO A 271 -4.14 -6.58 24.18
CA PRO A 271 -5.34 -6.14 24.86
C PRO A 271 -5.49 -6.66 26.30
N GLU A 272 -4.73 -7.69 26.71
CA GLU A 272 -4.71 -8.19 28.09
C GLU A 272 -3.65 -7.52 28.99
N ASN A 273 -2.59 -6.93 28.40
CA ASN A 273 -1.48 -6.27 29.10
C ASN A 273 -1.21 -4.85 28.59
N TYR A 274 -2.24 -4.21 28.04
CA TYR A 274 -2.14 -2.89 27.45
C TYR A 274 -1.71 -1.90 28.53
N ASP A 275 -0.52 -1.32 28.38
CA ASP A 275 -0.19 -0.11 29.09
C ASP A 275 -0.99 1.02 28.42
N TYR A 276 -2.09 1.40 29.06
CA TYR A 276 -3.02 2.42 28.55
C TYR A 276 -2.36 3.79 28.38
N ASP A 277 -1.11 3.94 28.84
CA ASP A 277 -0.27 5.10 28.60
C ASP A 277 0.10 5.30 27.11
N PHE A 278 -0.18 4.34 26.22
CA PHE A 278 -0.10 4.58 24.77
C PHE A 278 -1.22 5.50 24.24
N LEU A 279 -2.32 5.65 24.99
CA LEU A 279 -3.36 6.66 24.75
C LEU A 279 -3.21 7.88 25.67
N ASP A 280 -2.16 7.88 26.49
CA ASP A 280 -1.89 8.98 27.38
C ASP A 280 -1.10 10.09 26.67
N PHE A 281 -1.85 11.04 26.12
CA PHE A 281 -1.34 12.36 25.77
C PHE A 281 -1.07 13.23 27.02
N ASN A 282 -0.81 12.67 28.21
CA ASN A 282 -0.23 13.38 29.34
C ASN A 282 1.17 13.80 28.92
N ASN A 283 1.24 14.96 28.26
CA ASN A 283 2.17 16.09 28.41
C ASN A 283 3.44 15.94 29.29
N ASP A 284 4.04 14.76 29.35
CA ASP A 284 5.20 14.37 30.15
C ASP A 284 6.43 14.13 29.24
N GLY A 285 6.20 14.09 27.92
CA GLY A 285 7.23 14.00 26.90
C GLY A 285 7.83 12.61 26.73
N THR A 286 7.14 11.55 27.19
CA THR A 286 7.64 10.17 27.11
C THR A 286 6.75 9.20 26.34
N ALA A 287 6.03 9.66 25.31
CA ALA A 287 5.67 8.77 24.20
C ALA A 287 6.93 8.47 23.38
N GLU A 288 7.81 7.60 23.87
CA GLU A 288 8.83 7.02 23.00
C GLU A 288 8.08 6.20 21.95
N ASN A 289 8.13 6.65 20.69
CA ASN A 289 7.60 5.95 19.53
C ASN A 289 8.19 4.53 19.44
N PHE A 290 7.57 3.57 20.12
CA PHE A 290 8.01 2.18 20.10
C PHE A 290 7.83 1.54 18.72
N SER A 291 7.12 2.17 17.77
CA SER A 291 7.12 1.74 16.35
C SER A 291 8.54 1.71 15.77
N GLY A 292 9.35 2.73 16.07
CA GLY A 292 10.75 2.80 15.65
C GLY A 292 11.63 1.73 16.30
N GLN A 293 11.40 1.43 17.59
CA GLN A 293 12.15 0.40 18.31
C GLN A 293 11.71 -1.03 17.90
N ARG A 294 10.43 -1.24 17.59
CA ARG A 294 9.89 -2.52 17.09
C ARG A 294 10.48 -2.86 15.72
N GLY A 295 10.52 -1.90 14.80
CA GLY A 295 11.21 -2.06 13.51
C GLY A 295 12.67 -2.49 13.68
N GLU A 296 13.44 -1.81 14.55
CA GLU A 296 14.85 -2.18 14.83
C GLU A 296 15.00 -3.59 15.44
N MET A 297 14.11 -4.00 16.35
CA MET A 297 14.10 -5.36 16.91
C MET A 297 13.75 -6.44 15.87
N PHE A 298 12.91 -6.14 14.88
CA PHE A 298 12.62 -7.07 13.78
C PHE A 298 13.81 -7.22 12.82
N VAL A 299 14.53 -6.13 12.49
CA VAL A 299 15.75 -6.17 11.64
C VAL A 299 16.76 -7.13 12.25
N ASP A 300 17.07 -6.92 13.53
CA ASP A 300 18.17 -7.61 14.22
C ASP A 300 17.87 -9.11 14.41
N LYS A 301 16.60 -9.48 14.54
CA LYS A 301 16.18 -10.85 14.81
C LYS A 301 15.83 -11.65 13.55
N TYR A 302 15.16 -11.03 12.57
CA TYR A 302 14.62 -11.71 11.40
C TYR A 302 15.25 -11.31 10.07
N GLY A 303 16.14 -10.31 10.05
CA GLY A 303 16.83 -9.86 8.84
C GLY A 303 15.94 -9.18 7.80
N ARG A 304 14.65 -8.93 8.13
CA ARG A 304 13.70 -8.00 7.49
C ARG A 304 12.55 -7.65 8.44
N ASP A 305 12.05 -6.42 8.32
CA ASP A 305 11.04 -5.78 9.17
C ASP A 305 9.66 -6.04 8.61
N THR A 306 8.89 -6.91 9.29
CA THR A 306 7.44 -7.13 9.06
C THR A 306 7.03 -7.07 7.58
N PHE A 307 5.80 -6.66 7.27
CA PHE A 307 5.52 -6.10 5.96
C PHE A 307 5.61 -4.57 6.07
N GLN A 308 6.65 -3.97 5.50
CA GLN A 308 6.91 -2.55 5.66
C GLN A 308 5.86 -1.65 4.95
N LEU A 309 5.37 -0.63 5.65
CA LEU A 309 4.64 0.50 5.09
C LEU A 309 5.64 1.52 4.53
N GLY A 310 5.98 1.39 3.25
CA GLY A 310 6.97 2.25 2.61
C GLY A 310 6.37 3.48 1.94
N CYS A 311 7.04 4.62 2.05
CA CYS A 311 6.80 5.78 1.18
C CYS A 311 7.66 5.71 -0.09
N ALA A 312 7.03 5.74 -1.26
CA ALA A 312 7.69 5.59 -2.56
C ALA A 312 7.56 6.82 -3.48
N GLN A 313 7.31 7.98 -2.89
CA GLN A 313 7.32 9.30 -3.55
C GLN A 313 7.98 10.33 -2.62
N LEU A 314 8.94 11.09 -3.15
CA LEU A 314 9.73 12.04 -2.38
C LEU A 314 8.83 13.10 -1.72
N CYS A 315 8.76 13.09 -0.39
CA CYS A 315 7.86 13.94 0.41
C CYS A 315 8.57 14.90 1.37
N GLY A 316 9.90 14.95 1.39
CA GLY A 316 10.66 15.87 2.24
C GLY A 316 11.98 15.30 2.75
N SER A 317 12.63 16.00 3.68
CA SER A 317 13.95 15.63 4.23
C SER A 317 13.94 14.32 5.03
N GLY A 318 12.81 13.96 5.65
CA GLY A 318 12.59 12.70 6.35
C GLY A 318 11.94 11.61 5.51
N HIS A 319 11.89 11.75 4.17
CA HIS A 319 11.21 10.79 3.29
C HIS A 319 11.64 9.34 3.54
N SER A 320 12.94 9.08 3.71
CA SER A 320 13.45 7.73 3.99
C SER A 320 13.09 7.19 5.38
N ALA A 321 12.72 8.06 6.32
CA ALA A 321 12.27 7.65 7.65
C ALA A 321 10.80 7.23 7.65
N MET A 322 10.04 7.54 6.59
CA MET A 322 8.65 7.14 6.38
C MET A 322 8.51 5.69 5.86
N ALA A 323 9.49 4.86 6.21
CA ALA A 323 9.51 3.42 5.97
C ALA A 323 9.55 2.66 7.32
N LYS A 324 9.19 3.32 8.42
CA LYS A 324 9.19 2.72 9.76
C LYS A 324 7.88 2.03 10.11
N GLY A 325 6.84 2.21 9.29
CA GLY A 325 5.55 1.61 9.59
C GLY A 325 5.52 0.12 9.31
N ASP A 326 4.77 -0.59 10.14
CA ASP A 326 4.63 -2.03 10.11
C ASP A 326 3.22 -2.42 9.66
N MET A 327 3.14 -3.44 8.82
CA MET A 327 1.89 -4.09 8.45
C MET A 327 1.89 -5.53 8.96
N PHE A 328 0.81 -5.88 9.64
CA PHE A 328 0.54 -7.19 10.20
C PHE A 328 -0.67 -7.80 9.53
N ILE A 329 -0.53 -9.01 8.99
CA ILE A 329 -1.65 -9.82 8.51
C ILE A 329 -1.84 -10.94 9.52
N VAL A 330 -3.03 -10.98 10.10
CA VAL A 330 -3.34 -11.87 11.21
C VAL A 330 -4.51 -12.79 10.86
N SER A 331 -4.70 -13.82 11.68
CA SER A 331 -5.89 -14.68 11.57
C SER A 331 -7.15 -13.87 11.90
N THR A 332 -8.32 -14.32 11.42
CA THR A 332 -9.62 -13.74 11.82
C THR A 332 -9.76 -13.66 13.34
N GLU A 333 -9.36 -14.71 14.06
CA GLU A 333 -9.47 -14.74 15.52
C GLU A 333 -8.61 -13.67 16.18
N ASP A 334 -7.35 -13.55 15.77
CA ASP A 334 -6.41 -12.57 16.33
C ASP A 334 -6.81 -11.14 15.94
N TYR A 335 -7.32 -10.93 14.73
CA TYR A 335 -7.88 -9.64 14.32
C TYR A 335 -9.02 -9.22 15.24
N GLN A 336 -9.98 -10.12 15.50
CA GLN A 336 -11.11 -9.82 16.37
C GLN A 336 -10.67 -9.54 17.81
N LYS A 337 -9.70 -10.31 18.35
CA LYS A 337 -9.13 -10.05 19.68
C LYS A 337 -8.50 -8.67 19.78
N TRP A 338 -7.63 -8.32 18.82
CA TRP A 338 -7.02 -7.01 18.76
C TRP A 338 -8.09 -5.91 18.65
N TYR A 339 -9.01 -6.05 17.69
CA TYR A 339 -10.03 -5.05 17.38
C TYR A 339 -10.99 -4.78 18.56
N PHE A 340 -11.53 -5.83 19.19
CA PHE A 340 -12.35 -5.66 20.39
C PHE A 340 -11.55 -5.22 21.62
N GLY A 341 -10.27 -5.57 21.67
CA GLY A 341 -9.35 -5.10 22.70
C GLY A 341 -9.17 -3.58 22.69
N GLN A 342 -8.94 -2.99 21.52
CA GLN A 342 -8.86 -1.53 21.33
C GLN A 342 -10.14 -0.82 21.83
N MET A 343 -11.29 -1.43 21.55
CA MET A 343 -12.59 -0.94 22.00
C MET A 343 -12.77 -0.99 23.52
N TRP A 344 -12.28 -2.05 24.16
CA TRP A 344 -12.37 -2.22 25.60
C TRP A 344 -11.44 -1.23 26.33
N ALA A 345 -10.21 -1.09 25.85
CA ALA A 345 -9.22 -0.12 26.31
C ALA A 345 -9.76 1.31 26.36
N LYS A 346 -10.41 1.72 25.27
CA LYS A 346 -11.00 3.06 25.15
C LYS A 346 -12.14 3.30 26.14
N ASN A 347 -12.92 2.26 26.44
CA ASN A 347 -14.05 2.35 27.37
C ASN A 347 -13.63 2.24 28.84
N SER A 348 -12.51 1.59 29.18
CA SER A 348 -12.02 1.50 30.57
C SER A 348 -11.46 2.83 31.08
N ILE A 349 -10.85 3.65 30.21
CA ILE A 349 -10.35 4.99 30.56
C ILE A 349 -11.51 5.93 30.94
N ILE A 350 -12.66 5.80 30.27
CA ILE A 350 -13.84 6.64 30.53
C ILE A 350 -14.46 6.36 31.92
N VAL A 351 -14.25 5.17 32.49
CA VAL A 351 -14.82 4.81 33.80
C VAL A 351 -13.99 5.36 34.97
N GLU A 352 -12.71 5.67 34.77
CA GLU A 352 -11.86 6.21 35.85
C GLU A 352 -12.04 7.72 36.08
N ASP A 353 -12.49 8.47 35.08
CA ASP A 353 -12.73 9.93 35.21
C ASP A 353 -14.04 10.29 35.95
N ASP A 354 -14.92 9.32 36.20
CA ASP A 354 -16.28 9.56 36.69
C ASP A 354 -16.49 9.30 38.20
N GLU A 355 -15.51 8.79 38.96
CA GLU A 355 -15.72 8.44 40.38
C GLU A 355 -14.53 8.78 41.29
N TRP A 356 -14.28 10.07 41.58
CA TRP A 356 -13.88 10.52 42.93
C TRP A 356 -14.55 11.85 43.23
N GLY A 357 -15.87 11.78 43.47
CA GLY A 357 -16.53 12.81 44.26
C GLY A 357 -15.92 12.80 45.66
N ASP A 358 -15.26 13.89 46.03
CA ASP A 358 -14.88 14.17 47.41
C ASP A 358 -16.16 14.31 48.26
N ASP A 359 -16.61 13.19 48.80
CA ASP A 359 -17.64 13.16 49.83
C ASP A 359 -16.99 13.51 51.18
N ASP A 360 -17.13 14.76 51.60
CA ASP A 360 -16.89 15.23 52.97
C ASP A 360 -17.58 14.31 54.00
N TRP A 361 -16.83 13.52 54.81
CA TRP A 361 -17.17 13.11 56.18
C TRP A 361 -15.94 12.84 57.07
#